data_AF-A0A2G5C393-F1
#
_entry.id   AF-A0A2G5C393-F1
#
_cell.length_a   1.000
_cell.length_b   1.000
_cell.length_c   1.000
_cell.angle_alpha   90.00
_cell.angle_beta   90.00
_cell.angle_gamma   90.00
#
_symmetry.space_group_name_H-M   'P 1'
#
loop_
_entity.id
_entity.type
_entity.pdbx_description
1 polymer ?
#
loop_
_entity_poly.entity_id
_entity_poly.type
_entity_poly.pdbx_seq_one_letter_code
_entity_poly.pdbx_strand_id
1 'polypeptide(L)'
;MLSMVLLLWMFVYVVFFFFVVVIDGHITTTLDGPFPPVTVPFDNSFRGKAIDLPETDDRVKRHVKGFEPEQISVTLSATYDSVWISWITGEFQIGDNIKPLDPKTVASVVRYGSLRYPLEHEAKGHSLVYNQLYPFEGLQNYTSGIIHHVRLTGLKPGKVYYYRCGDPSIRAMSHLHHFKTMPVSNPRSYPGRIAVVGDLGLTYNTTSTISHLRSNNPDLVLLVGDVTYANLYLTNGTGSDCYSCSFSQTPIHETYQPRWDYWGRFMEPLVSKIPIMVVEGNHEIEEQARNQTFAAYSSRFAFPSEESGSSSTFYYSFNAGGIHFIMLGAYISYNQSGDQYKWLKRDLANVDRAVTPWLVATWHPPWYSTYKAHYREAECMRVEMEDLLYSYGVDIVFSGHVHAYERTNRVYNYAVDPCGPVHITVGDGGNREKMATSHADDPGECPDPSTTPDEYMGGFCAMNFTSGPAKGKFCWDRQPDYSAYRESSFGHGILEVKNETYALWTWHRNQDLYNNAGDQIYIVRQPDKCIIQPKVIKSWKLVFFR
;
A
#
# COMPACT_ATOMS: atom_id res chain seq x y z
N MET A 1 85.16 25.39 12.48
CA MET A 1 85.12 25.17 11.02
C MET A 1 83.93 24.27 10.73
N LEU A 2 82.73 24.86 10.56
CA LEU A 2 81.55 24.28 9.91
C LEU A 2 80.37 25.26 10.08
N SER A 3 79.83 25.75 8.97
CA SER A 3 78.44 26.23 8.76
C SER A 3 78.40 27.13 7.54
N MET A 4 77.66 26.73 6.50
CA MET A 4 76.61 27.56 5.92
C MET A 4 75.84 26.80 4.84
N VAL A 5 74.53 26.90 4.97
CA VAL A 5 73.45 26.42 4.10
C VAL A 5 73.27 27.38 2.93
N LEU A 6 73.05 26.89 1.70
CA LEU A 6 72.13 27.46 0.68
C LEU A 6 72.17 26.69 -0.64
N LEU A 7 71.03 26.76 -1.37
CA LEU A 7 70.73 26.32 -2.75
C LEU A 7 70.30 24.85 -2.90
N LEU A 8 69.25 24.47 -3.66
CA LEU A 8 68.51 25.15 -4.73
C LEU A 8 67.13 24.46 -4.90
N TRP A 9 66.09 25.24 -5.22
CA TRP A 9 64.71 24.79 -5.47
C TRP A 9 64.56 23.96 -6.76
N MET A 10 63.76 22.90 -6.71
CA MET A 10 63.04 22.35 -7.88
C MET A 10 61.60 22.02 -7.46
N PHE A 11 60.64 22.85 -7.87
CA PHE A 11 59.21 22.54 -7.82
C PHE A 11 58.84 21.78 -9.09
N VAL A 12 58.39 20.53 -8.95
CA VAL A 12 57.73 19.78 -10.03
C VAL A 12 56.23 19.96 -9.85
N TYR A 13 55.59 20.73 -10.74
CA TYR A 13 54.13 20.80 -10.84
C TYR A 13 53.63 19.56 -11.59
N VAL A 14 53.06 18.60 -10.88
CA VAL A 14 52.24 17.53 -11.48
C VAL A 14 50.81 18.05 -11.53
N VAL A 15 50.39 18.50 -12.71
CA VAL A 15 48.99 18.84 -12.98
C VAL A 15 48.23 17.52 -13.20
N PHE A 16 47.51 17.07 -12.17
CA PHE A 16 46.50 16.02 -12.35
C PHE A 16 45.30 16.64 -13.06
N PHE A 17 45.15 16.33 -14.35
CA PHE A 17 43.88 16.51 -15.05
C PHE A 17 42.89 15.51 -14.47
N PHE A 18 42.06 15.94 -13.52
CA PHE A 18 40.83 15.25 -13.21
C PHE A 18 39.92 15.35 -14.43
N PHE A 19 39.77 14.25 -15.17
CA PHE A 19 38.62 14.06 -16.05
C PHE A 19 37.38 14.02 -15.16
N VAL A 20 36.75 15.18 -14.96
CA VAL A 20 35.37 15.24 -14.50
C VAL A 20 34.52 14.77 -15.68
N VAL A 21 34.20 13.48 -15.71
CA VAL A 21 33.11 12.98 -16.54
C VAL A 21 31.83 13.54 -15.91
N VAL A 22 31.31 14.61 -16.49
CA VAL A 22 29.94 15.03 -16.24
C VAL A 22 29.06 13.97 -16.90
N ILE A 23 28.63 12.98 -16.11
CA ILE A 23 27.53 12.09 -16.51
C ILE A 23 26.28 12.96 -16.43
N ASP A 24 25.74 13.32 -17.59
CA ASP A 24 24.48 14.06 -17.66
C ASP A 24 23.38 13.16 -17.06
N GLY A 25 22.84 13.57 -15.91
CA GLY A 25 21.95 12.79 -15.06
C GLY A 25 20.53 12.68 -15.61
N HIS A 26 20.38 12.02 -16.76
CA HIS A 26 19.07 11.80 -17.37
C HIS A 26 18.33 10.65 -16.68
N ILE A 27 17.16 10.94 -16.10
CA ILE A 27 16.24 9.91 -15.59
C ILE A 27 15.60 9.21 -16.80
N THR A 28 15.78 7.90 -16.91
CA THR A 28 15.21 7.09 -18.00
C THR A 28 13.68 7.15 -18.05
N THR A 29 13.11 6.92 -19.23
CA THR A 29 11.66 6.95 -19.43
C THR A 29 11.16 5.61 -20.00
N THR A 30 9.91 5.22 -19.73
CA THR A 30 9.35 3.98 -20.34
C THR A 30 9.26 4.04 -21.87
N LEU A 31 9.51 5.20 -22.51
CA LEU A 31 9.64 5.30 -23.97
C LEU A 31 10.97 4.71 -24.47
N ASP A 32 11.98 4.66 -23.62
CA ASP A 32 13.31 4.11 -23.91
C ASP A 32 13.36 2.58 -23.72
N GLY A 33 12.31 2.02 -23.10
CA GLY A 33 12.21 0.60 -22.80
C GLY A 33 11.82 -0.28 -24.01
N PRO A 34 11.89 -1.62 -23.87
CA PRO A 34 12.19 -2.33 -22.62
C PRO A 34 13.66 -2.20 -22.20
N PHE A 35 13.87 -2.12 -20.89
CA PHE A 35 15.20 -2.08 -20.29
C PHE A 35 15.74 -3.50 -20.11
N PRO A 36 17.05 -3.70 -20.30
CA PRO A 36 17.71 -4.93 -19.85
C PRO A 36 17.45 -5.16 -18.35
N PRO A 37 17.18 -6.40 -17.92
CA PRO A 37 16.95 -6.72 -16.52
C PRO A 37 18.14 -6.38 -15.61
N VAL A 38 17.84 -5.78 -14.46
CA VAL A 38 18.82 -5.45 -13.41
C VAL A 38 18.43 -6.16 -12.12
N THR A 39 19.37 -6.91 -11.54
CA THR A 39 19.29 -7.46 -10.19
C THR A 39 20.36 -6.77 -9.35
N VAL A 40 19.97 -6.09 -8.29
CA VAL A 40 20.95 -5.54 -7.34
C VAL A 40 21.48 -6.68 -6.46
N PRO A 41 22.82 -6.84 -6.34
CA PRO A 41 23.38 -7.84 -5.46
C PRO A 41 22.89 -7.67 -4.03
N PHE A 42 22.41 -8.75 -3.42
CA PHE A 42 21.95 -8.73 -2.05
C PHE A 42 23.11 -8.46 -1.08
N ASP A 43 22.99 -7.41 -0.28
CA ASP A 43 23.96 -7.08 0.77
C ASP A 43 23.52 -7.65 2.12
N ASN A 44 24.21 -8.72 2.54
CA ASN A 44 23.95 -9.42 3.80
C ASN A 44 24.18 -8.54 5.05
N SER A 45 24.92 -7.43 4.95
CA SER A 45 25.23 -6.56 6.10
C SER A 45 24.02 -5.77 6.59
N PHE A 46 23.01 -5.54 5.75
CA PHE A 46 21.79 -4.79 6.09
C PHE A 46 20.65 -5.68 6.60
N ARG A 47 20.85 -7.00 6.64
CA ARG A 47 19.87 -8.05 7.00
C ARG A 47 19.60 -8.17 8.50
N GLY A 48 19.73 -7.10 9.30
CA GLY A 48 19.29 -7.18 10.70
C GLY A 48 17.86 -7.77 10.72
N LYS A 49 17.61 -8.82 11.53
CA LYS A 49 16.23 -9.30 11.74
C LYS A 49 15.41 -8.09 12.17
N ALA A 50 14.32 -7.80 11.48
CA ALA A 50 13.48 -6.68 11.87
C ALA A 50 12.83 -7.01 13.21
N ILE A 51 13.12 -6.18 14.22
CA ILE A 51 12.66 -6.39 15.60
C ILE A 51 11.39 -5.57 15.79
N ASP A 52 10.30 -6.24 16.16
CA ASP A 52 9.05 -5.58 16.52
C ASP A 52 9.24 -4.57 17.64
N LEU A 53 8.55 -3.43 17.55
CA LEU A 53 8.48 -2.47 18.64
C LEU A 53 7.80 -3.12 19.84
N PRO A 54 8.42 -3.07 21.03
CA PRO A 54 7.81 -3.60 22.23
C PRO A 54 6.60 -2.75 22.64
N GLU A 55 5.66 -3.32 23.38
CA GLU A 55 4.52 -2.59 23.98
C GLU A 55 4.96 -1.46 24.92
N THR A 56 6.21 -1.51 25.40
CA THR A 56 6.83 -0.49 26.24
C THR A 56 7.41 0.69 25.46
N ASP A 57 7.38 0.68 24.13
CA ASP A 57 7.80 1.81 23.29
C ASP A 57 6.81 2.98 23.45
N ASP A 58 7.33 4.18 23.70
CA ASP A 58 6.49 5.36 23.93
C ASP A 58 5.60 5.72 22.73
N ARG A 59 5.95 5.28 21.52
CA ARG A 59 5.15 5.56 20.30
C ARG A 59 3.89 4.70 20.19
N VAL A 60 3.83 3.57 20.90
CA VAL A 60 2.69 2.63 20.85
C VAL A 60 1.85 2.62 22.12
N LYS A 61 2.38 3.20 23.21
CA LYS A 61 1.65 3.39 24.45
C LYS A 61 0.44 4.28 24.25
N ARG A 62 -0.57 4.02 25.08
CA ARG A 62 -1.74 4.88 25.20
C ARG A 62 -1.38 6.13 26.01
N HIS A 63 -1.56 7.31 25.42
CA HIS A 63 -1.30 8.61 26.06
C HIS A 63 -2.55 9.36 26.49
N VAL A 64 -3.70 8.97 25.96
CA VAL A 64 -5.01 9.60 26.22
C VAL A 64 -5.73 8.93 27.39
N LYS A 65 -6.75 9.59 27.97
CA LYS A 65 -7.48 9.07 29.13
C LYS A 65 -8.97 8.88 28.84
N GLY A 66 -9.58 7.87 29.48
CA GLY A 66 -11.01 7.60 29.34
C GLY A 66 -11.40 7.41 27.87
N PHE A 67 -12.35 8.21 27.38
CA PHE A 67 -12.86 8.18 26.00
C PHE A 67 -12.26 9.27 25.09
N GLU A 68 -11.15 9.89 25.48
CA GLU A 68 -10.41 10.77 24.57
C GLU A 68 -9.98 10.00 23.29
N PRO A 69 -10.07 10.63 22.10
CA PRO A 69 -9.70 9.98 20.84
C PRO A 69 -8.22 9.60 20.74
N GLU A 70 -7.96 8.43 20.18
CA GLU A 70 -6.65 7.94 19.73
C GLU A 70 -6.77 7.25 18.37
N GLN A 71 -5.62 6.90 17.78
CA GLN A 71 -5.53 6.22 16.48
C GLN A 71 -6.24 7.01 15.37
N ILE A 72 -6.13 8.33 15.42
CA ILE A 72 -6.84 9.24 14.52
C ILE A 72 -6.28 9.10 13.10
N SER A 73 -7.16 8.86 12.13
CA SER A 73 -6.81 8.75 10.72
C SER A 73 -7.76 9.55 9.82
N VAL A 74 -7.23 9.95 8.66
CA VAL A 74 -7.97 10.55 7.55
C VAL A 74 -7.93 9.58 6.38
N THR A 75 -9.06 9.36 5.74
CA THR A 75 -9.18 8.55 4.51
C THR A 75 -9.94 9.37 3.47
N LEU A 76 -9.59 9.23 2.19
CA LEU A 76 -10.36 9.88 1.13
C LEU A 76 -11.75 9.25 0.99
N SER A 77 -12.72 10.06 0.56
CA SER A 77 -13.92 9.55 -0.10
C SER A 77 -13.61 9.29 -1.59
N ALA A 78 -14.61 8.95 -2.41
CA ALA A 78 -14.39 8.72 -3.84
C ALA A 78 -13.98 10.00 -4.62
N THR A 79 -14.28 11.18 -4.09
CA THR A 79 -14.02 12.48 -4.72
C THR A 79 -13.46 13.51 -3.74
N TYR A 80 -12.80 14.54 -4.26
CA TYR A 80 -12.03 15.52 -3.50
C TYR A 80 -12.82 16.32 -2.45
N ASP A 81 -14.14 16.40 -2.61
CA ASP A 81 -15.05 17.20 -1.79
C ASP A 81 -15.50 16.46 -0.52
N SER A 82 -14.96 15.27 -0.27
CA SER A 82 -15.29 14.49 0.92
C SER A 82 -14.09 13.69 1.43
N VAL A 83 -13.99 13.58 2.76
CA VAL A 83 -13.05 12.70 3.46
C VAL A 83 -13.76 12.01 4.62
N TRP A 84 -13.19 10.91 5.08
CA TRP A 84 -13.54 10.25 6.33
C TRP A 84 -12.51 10.60 7.40
N ILE A 85 -13.00 10.87 8.62
CA ILE A 85 -12.20 10.99 9.82
C ILE A 85 -12.57 9.80 10.72
N SER A 86 -11.57 9.02 11.10
CA SER A 86 -11.74 7.85 11.95
C SER A 86 -10.88 7.97 13.21
N TRP A 87 -11.34 7.37 14.30
CA TRP A 87 -10.59 7.30 15.56
C TRP A 87 -11.17 6.20 16.46
N ILE A 88 -10.46 5.88 17.54
CA ILE A 88 -10.89 4.96 18.58
C ILE A 88 -11.03 5.70 19.91
N THR A 89 -12.03 5.34 20.72
CA THR A 89 -12.18 5.79 22.11
C THR A 89 -12.32 4.61 23.07
N GLY A 90 -11.80 4.78 24.29
CA GLY A 90 -11.76 3.70 25.28
C GLY A 90 -10.63 2.70 25.02
N GLU A 91 -10.37 1.86 26.02
CA GLU A 91 -9.31 0.83 25.93
C GLU A 91 -9.85 -0.46 25.32
N PHE A 92 -9.02 -1.13 24.54
CA PHE A 92 -9.28 -2.51 24.17
C PHE A 92 -9.22 -3.41 25.40
N GLN A 93 -9.80 -4.60 25.31
CA GLN A 93 -9.67 -5.63 26.35
C GLN A 93 -9.17 -6.92 25.71
N ILE A 94 -8.29 -7.63 26.43
CA ILE A 94 -7.79 -8.95 26.04
C ILE A 94 -7.84 -9.89 27.24
N GLY A 95 -8.20 -11.15 27.01
CA GLY A 95 -8.32 -12.20 28.01
C GLY A 95 -9.64 -12.95 27.94
N ASP A 96 -9.95 -13.74 28.97
CA ASP A 96 -11.10 -14.66 28.95
C ASP A 96 -12.45 -13.97 29.19
N ASN A 97 -12.44 -12.85 29.91
CA ASN A 97 -13.64 -12.15 30.41
C ASN A 97 -13.86 -10.78 29.76
N ILE A 98 -13.64 -10.68 28.45
CA ILE A 98 -13.88 -9.45 27.70
C ILE A 98 -15.36 -9.04 27.74
N LYS A 99 -15.62 -7.73 27.81
CA LYS A 99 -16.95 -7.13 27.75
C LYS A 99 -16.96 -6.06 26.67
N PRO A 100 -17.47 -6.37 25.46
CA PRO A 100 -17.54 -5.40 24.37
C PRO A 100 -18.24 -4.13 24.83
N LEU A 101 -17.64 -2.98 24.52
CA LEU A 101 -18.23 -1.67 24.84
C LEU A 101 -19.50 -1.47 23.98
N ASP A 102 -20.48 -0.74 24.52
CA ASP A 102 -21.64 -0.31 23.72
C ASP A 102 -21.24 0.92 22.89
N PRO A 103 -21.14 0.81 21.55
CA PRO A 103 -20.70 1.91 20.70
C PRO A 103 -21.63 3.13 20.75
N LYS A 104 -22.87 2.99 21.24
CA LYS A 104 -23.83 4.10 21.38
C LYS A 104 -23.56 5.01 22.57
N THR A 105 -22.66 4.62 23.47
CA THR A 105 -22.35 5.37 24.70
C THR A 105 -21.45 6.58 24.48
N VAL A 106 -20.77 6.66 23.32
CA VAL A 106 -19.88 7.77 22.94
C VAL A 106 -20.27 8.27 21.55
N ALA A 107 -20.50 9.57 21.41
CA ALA A 107 -20.91 10.17 20.15
C ALA A 107 -19.74 10.29 19.14
N SER A 108 -20.02 10.05 17.86
CA SER A 108 -19.08 10.28 16.75
C SER A 108 -19.26 11.67 16.16
N VAL A 109 -18.55 12.69 16.68
CA VAL A 109 -18.65 14.08 16.20
C VAL A 109 -17.31 14.60 15.69
N VAL A 110 -17.34 15.29 14.56
CA VAL A 110 -16.21 16.07 14.05
C VAL A 110 -16.62 17.52 13.90
N ARG A 111 -15.86 18.43 14.51
CA ARG A 111 -15.94 19.87 14.25
C ARG A 111 -14.80 20.29 13.35
N TYR A 112 -15.07 21.03 12.29
CA TYR A 112 -14.08 21.36 11.28
C TYR A 112 -14.30 22.73 10.63
N GLY A 113 -13.27 23.26 9.98
CA GLY A 113 -13.34 24.54 9.29
C GLY A 113 -12.06 24.87 8.54
N SER A 114 -12.09 25.90 7.69
CA SER A 114 -10.88 26.37 6.99
C SER A 114 -10.00 27.32 7.81
N LEU A 115 -10.47 27.71 8.99
CA LEU A 115 -9.71 28.48 9.98
C LEU A 115 -9.43 27.59 11.18
N ARG A 116 -8.37 27.91 11.93
CA ARG A 116 -8.06 27.21 13.20
C ARG A 116 -9.12 27.46 14.27
N TYR A 117 -9.73 28.64 14.24
CA TYR A 117 -10.84 29.03 15.11
C TYR A 117 -11.64 30.18 14.46
N PRO A 118 -12.98 30.17 14.54
CA PRO A 118 -13.83 29.07 15.02
C PRO A 118 -13.84 27.89 14.02
N LEU A 119 -14.16 26.68 14.51
CA LEU A 119 -14.50 25.53 13.67
C LEU A 119 -16.00 25.62 13.36
N GLU A 120 -16.32 26.13 12.18
CA GLU A 120 -17.68 26.58 11.80
C GLU A 120 -18.63 25.44 11.42
N HIS A 121 -18.10 24.26 11.11
CA HIS A 121 -18.89 23.12 10.67
C HIS A 121 -18.85 21.98 11.68
N GLU A 122 -19.92 21.19 11.73
CA GLU A 122 -20.04 19.98 12.53
C GLU A 122 -20.60 18.85 11.65
N ALA A 123 -20.04 17.66 11.77
CA ALA A 123 -20.52 16.44 11.14
C ALA A 123 -20.65 15.34 12.20
N LYS A 124 -21.61 14.44 11.98
CA LYS A 124 -21.84 13.27 12.82
C LYS A 124 -21.72 12.02 11.98
N GLY A 125 -21.24 10.94 12.58
CA GLY A 125 -21.11 9.65 11.93
C GLY A 125 -21.60 8.52 12.80
N HIS A 126 -21.01 7.35 12.61
CA HIS A 126 -21.39 6.13 13.33
C HIS A 126 -20.21 5.60 14.14
N SER A 127 -20.50 4.60 14.97
CA SER A 127 -19.51 3.91 15.80
C SER A 127 -19.81 2.42 15.84
N LEU A 128 -18.77 1.62 16.07
CA LEU A 128 -18.83 0.17 16.14
C LEU A 128 -17.74 -0.37 17.07
N VAL A 129 -17.84 -1.66 17.39
CA VAL A 129 -16.78 -2.45 18.04
C VAL A 129 -16.63 -3.74 17.27
N TYR A 130 -15.43 -4.31 17.26
CA TYR A 130 -15.22 -5.67 16.78
C TYR A 130 -14.60 -6.54 17.87
N ASN A 131 -14.73 -7.84 17.69
CA ASN A 131 -14.14 -8.83 18.57
C ASN A 131 -13.26 -9.78 17.77
N GLN A 132 -12.25 -10.34 18.42
CA GLN A 132 -11.49 -11.48 17.94
C GLN A 132 -11.70 -12.62 18.95
N LEU A 133 -12.45 -13.64 18.54
CA LEU A 133 -12.96 -14.68 19.43
C LEU A 133 -12.40 -16.05 19.03
N TYR A 134 -11.85 -16.77 19.99
CA TYR A 134 -11.28 -18.11 19.80
C TYR A 134 -11.99 -19.13 20.69
N PRO A 135 -12.71 -20.11 20.13
CA PRO A 135 -13.48 -21.08 20.90
C PRO A 135 -12.60 -22.28 21.35
N PHE A 136 -11.35 -22.00 21.76
CA PHE A 136 -10.36 -23.00 22.14
C PHE A 136 -9.83 -22.72 23.55
N GLU A 137 -9.69 -23.77 24.36
CA GLU A 137 -9.16 -23.63 25.72
C GLU A 137 -7.72 -23.09 25.68
N GLY A 138 -7.44 -22.07 26.51
CA GLY A 138 -6.12 -21.45 26.63
C GLY A 138 -5.86 -20.28 25.66
N LEU A 139 -6.73 -20.04 24.67
CA LEU A 139 -6.64 -18.87 23.79
C LEU A 139 -7.39 -17.68 24.39
N GLN A 140 -6.78 -16.50 24.33
CA GLN A 140 -7.37 -15.27 24.83
C GLN A 140 -8.24 -14.59 23.77
N ASN A 141 -9.39 -14.04 24.19
CA ASN A 141 -10.26 -13.25 23.32
C ASN A 141 -9.88 -11.77 23.37
N TYR A 142 -10.26 -11.02 22.35
CA TYR A 142 -10.08 -9.57 22.28
C TYR A 142 -11.39 -8.84 21.92
N THR A 143 -11.59 -7.65 22.46
CA THR A 143 -12.59 -6.68 21.99
C THR A 143 -11.96 -5.29 21.90
N SER A 144 -12.30 -4.57 20.83
CA SER A 144 -11.74 -3.25 20.57
C SER A 144 -12.27 -2.17 21.51
N GLY A 145 -11.60 -1.02 21.52
CA GLY A 145 -12.27 0.23 21.88
C GLY A 145 -13.42 0.54 20.91
N ILE A 146 -14.18 1.61 21.18
CA ILE A 146 -15.23 2.06 20.27
C ILE A 146 -14.57 2.75 19.07
N ILE A 147 -14.77 2.21 17.89
CA ILE A 147 -14.26 2.76 16.63
C ILE A 147 -15.31 3.69 16.04
N HIS A 148 -14.89 4.86 15.55
CA HIS A 148 -15.77 5.90 15.02
C HIS A 148 -15.38 6.23 13.58
N HIS A 149 -16.39 6.44 12.72
CA HIS A 149 -16.19 6.93 11.35
C HIS A 149 -17.14 8.09 11.06
N VAL A 150 -16.60 9.24 10.68
CA VAL A 150 -17.36 10.44 10.33
C VAL A 150 -16.96 10.95 8.96
N ARG A 151 -17.93 11.00 8.04
CA ARG A 151 -17.74 11.56 6.71
C ARG A 151 -17.98 13.07 6.71
N LEU A 152 -16.98 13.80 6.22
CA LEU A 152 -17.07 15.23 5.93
C LEU A 152 -17.39 15.41 4.45
N THR A 153 -18.30 16.33 4.10
CA THR A 153 -18.74 16.57 2.72
C THR A 153 -18.77 18.07 2.41
N GLY A 154 -18.85 18.42 1.12
CA GLY A 154 -18.88 19.83 0.68
C GLY A 154 -17.55 20.55 0.86
N LEU A 155 -16.44 19.81 0.89
CA LEU A 155 -15.10 20.36 1.04
C LEU A 155 -14.60 20.97 -0.28
N LYS A 156 -13.79 22.02 -0.19
CA LYS A 156 -13.14 22.61 -1.36
C LYS A 156 -11.87 21.83 -1.72
N PRO A 157 -11.53 21.66 -3.01
CA PRO A 157 -10.34 20.92 -3.44
C PRO A 157 -9.05 21.63 -3.05
N GLY A 158 -7.99 20.87 -2.79
CA GLY A 158 -6.64 21.40 -2.49
C GLY A 158 -6.56 22.32 -1.28
N LYS A 159 -7.54 22.28 -0.38
CA LYS A 159 -7.71 23.21 0.73
C LYS A 159 -7.38 22.54 2.06
N VAL A 160 -6.70 23.27 2.93
CA VAL A 160 -6.44 22.83 4.31
C VAL A 160 -7.69 23.04 5.15
N TYR A 161 -8.10 21.99 5.87
CA TYR A 161 -9.14 22.01 6.88
C TYR A 161 -8.56 21.62 8.23
N TYR A 162 -8.93 22.37 9.26
CA TYR A 162 -8.63 22.06 10.65
C TYR A 162 -9.82 21.30 11.25
N TYR A 163 -9.56 20.34 12.13
CA TYR A 163 -10.62 19.56 12.76
C TYR A 163 -10.29 19.10 14.18
N ARG A 164 -11.34 18.82 14.94
CA ARG A 164 -11.31 18.06 16.20
C ARG A 164 -12.37 16.97 16.10
N CYS A 165 -12.06 15.77 16.58
CA CYS A 165 -12.98 14.63 16.64
C CYS A 165 -13.25 14.23 18.09
N GLY A 166 -14.31 13.45 18.33
CA GLY A 166 -14.65 12.90 19.64
C GLY A 166 -16.09 13.19 20.05
N ASP A 167 -16.33 13.25 21.36
CA ASP A 167 -17.65 13.52 21.93
C ASP A 167 -17.65 14.82 22.76
N PRO A 168 -18.31 15.89 22.27
CA PRO A 168 -18.37 17.17 22.96
C PRO A 168 -19.21 17.12 24.24
N SER A 169 -20.06 16.10 24.45
CA SER A 169 -20.94 15.98 25.63
C SER A 169 -20.20 15.47 26.87
N ILE A 170 -19.10 14.73 26.70
CA ILE A 170 -18.31 14.13 27.80
C ILE A 170 -16.89 14.73 27.92
N ARG A 171 -16.66 15.92 27.34
CA ARG A 171 -15.34 16.59 27.28
C ARG A 171 -14.21 15.73 26.68
N ALA A 172 -14.56 14.80 25.79
CA ALA A 172 -13.61 13.88 25.16
C ALA A 172 -13.39 14.26 23.68
N MET A 173 -12.83 15.46 23.45
CA MET A 173 -12.49 15.95 22.10
C MET A 173 -10.98 15.93 21.93
N SER A 174 -10.50 15.47 20.77
CA SER A 174 -9.08 15.45 20.41
C SER A 174 -8.44 16.85 20.40
N HIS A 175 -7.12 16.91 20.28
CA HIS A 175 -6.42 18.16 19.96
C HIS A 175 -6.78 18.65 18.54
N LEU A 176 -6.31 19.84 18.17
CA LEU A 176 -6.55 20.36 16.82
C LEU A 176 -5.64 19.64 15.81
N HIS A 177 -6.22 18.95 14.84
CA HIS A 177 -5.55 18.36 13.69
C HIS A 177 -5.86 19.16 12.42
N HIS A 178 -5.20 18.81 11.31
CA HIS A 178 -5.50 19.36 10.01
C HIS A 178 -5.16 18.36 8.91
N PHE A 179 -5.88 18.44 7.80
CA PHE A 179 -5.57 17.72 6.57
C PHE A 179 -5.76 18.64 5.37
N LYS A 180 -5.24 18.24 4.21
CA LYS A 180 -5.46 18.91 2.93
C LYS A 180 -6.27 18.00 2.02
N THR A 181 -7.36 18.52 1.46
CA THR A 181 -8.16 17.76 0.47
C THR A 181 -7.37 17.54 -0.81
N MET A 182 -7.70 16.45 -1.51
CA MET A 182 -7.15 16.19 -2.84
C MET A 182 -7.51 17.32 -3.81
N PRO A 183 -6.70 17.53 -4.85
CA PRO A 183 -7.03 18.49 -5.89
C PRO A 183 -8.21 17.98 -6.75
N VAL A 184 -8.86 18.91 -7.45
CA VAL A 184 -9.99 18.60 -8.33
C VAL A 184 -9.58 17.67 -9.46
N SER A 185 -10.47 16.76 -9.87
CA SER A 185 -10.25 15.88 -11.02
C SER A 185 -10.19 16.66 -12.32
N ASN A 186 -9.00 16.70 -12.91
CA ASN A 186 -8.68 17.42 -14.14
C ASN A 186 -7.30 16.92 -14.65
N PRO A 187 -7.06 16.78 -15.96
CA PRO A 187 -5.80 16.35 -16.58
C PRO A 187 -4.54 17.17 -16.23
N ARG A 188 -4.67 18.27 -15.49
CA ARG A 188 -3.55 19.16 -15.10
C ARG A 188 -3.43 19.35 -13.59
N SER A 189 -4.13 18.55 -12.81
CA SER A 189 -4.35 18.78 -11.39
C SER A 189 -4.08 17.49 -10.64
N TYR A 190 -2.94 17.41 -9.94
CA TYR A 190 -2.45 16.19 -9.32
C TYR A 190 -1.98 16.46 -7.89
N PRO A 191 -2.10 15.48 -6.95
CA PRO A 191 -1.35 15.56 -5.71
C PRO A 191 0.15 15.66 -6.02
N GLY A 192 0.91 16.38 -5.21
CA GLY A 192 2.33 16.57 -5.46
C GLY A 192 3.10 15.26 -5.33
N ARG A 193 2.83 14.51 -4.26
CA ARG A 193 3.48 13.22 -3.96
C ARG A 193 2.48 12.22 -3.40
N ILE A 194 2.49 11.01 -3.95
CA ILE A 194 1.75 9.87 -3.42
C ILE A 194 2.77 8.85 -2.94
N ALA A 195 2.76 8.57 -1.63
CA ALA A 195 3.58 7.50 -1.08
C ALA A 195 2.89 6.16 -1.27
N VAL A 196 3.66 5.12 -1.61
CA VAL A 196 3.19 3.75 -1.75
C VAL A 196 4.09 2.85 -0.91
N VAL A 197 3.48 2.01 -0.08
CA VAL A 197 4.18 1.05 0.78
C VAL A 197 3.25 -0.14 1.06
N GLY A 198 3.77 -1.35 1.15
CA GLY A 198 3.06 -2.53 1.63
C GLY A 198 3.77 -3.16 2.82
N ASP A 199 3.13 -4.11 3.49
CA ASP A 199 3.85 -5.09 4.31
C ASP A 199 4.67 -4.45 5.43
N LEU A 200 4.06 -3.45 6.08
CA LEU A 200 4.74 -2.58 7.04
C LEU A 200 5.13 -3.32 8.31
N GLY A 201 4.19 -4.07 8.89
CA GLY A 201 4.32 -4.54 10.27
C GLY A 201 4.56 -3.40 11.26
N LEU A 202 5.23 -3.69 12.37
CA LEU A 202 5.54 -2.66 13.38
C LEU A 202 6.88 -2.94 14.05
N THR A 203 7.95 -2.78 13.27
CA THR A 203 9.35 -3.00 13.68
C THR A 203 10.15 -1.70 13.70
N TYR A 204 11.40 -1.76 14.17
CA TYR A 204 12.32 -0.63 13.99
C TYR A 204 12.59 -0.30 12.51
N ASN A 205 12.60 -1.29 11.62
CA ASN A 205 12.72 -1.08 10.18
C ASN A 205 11.50 -0.34 9.62
N THR A 206 10.29 -0.72 10.06
CA THR A 206 9.06 0.04 9.76
C THR A 206 9.20 1.50 10.18
N THR A 207 9.83 1.78 11.32
CA THR A 207 10.03 3.17 11.76
C THR A 207 10.98 3.95 10.86
N SER A 208 11.98 3.29 10.28
CA SER A 208 12.85 3.86 9.25
C SER A 208 12.06 4.17 7.98
N THR A 209 11.28 3.20 7.48
CA THR A 209 10.41 3.34 6.31
C THR A 209 9.46 4.54 6.47
N ILE A 210 8.75 4.61 7.61
CA ILE A 210 7.82 5.72 7.87
C ILE A 210 8.54 7.05 8.09
N SER A 211 9.75 7.06 8.65
CA SER A 211 10.57 8.28 8.75
C SER A 211 10.98 8.80 7.36
N HIS A 212 11.44 7.91 6.48
CA HIS A 212 11.80 8.22 5.09
C HIS A 212 10.58 8.69 4.30
N LEU A 213 9.45 7.98 4.41
CA LEU A 213 8.18 8.35 3.80
C LEU A 213 7.74 9.75 4.27
N ARG A 214 7.77 10.03 5.57
CA ARG A 214 7.41 11.35 6.12
C ARG A 214 8.31 12.47 5.62
N SER A 215 9.62 12.22 5.50
CA SER A 215 10.58 13.21 5.01
C SER A 215 10.31 13.63 3.57
N ASN A 216 9.65 12.76 2.78
CA ASN A 216 9.23 13.04 1.42
C ASN A 216 7.95 13.89 1.34
N ASN A 217 7.30 14.22 2.45
CA ASN A 217 6.11 15.08 2.51
C ASN A 217 4.98 14.67 1.52
N PRO A 218 4.45 13.43 1.59
CA PRO A 218 3.38 13.00 0.70
C PRO A 218 2.05 13.72 0.99
N ASP A 219 1.24 13.91 -0.05
CA ASP A 219 -0.14 14.37 0.08
C ASP A 219 -1.13 13.19 0.31
N LEU A 220 -0.71 11.97 -0.02
CA LEU A 220 -1.52 10.73 0.05
C LEU A 220 -0.61 9.52 0.35
N VAL A 221 -1.09 8.56 1.13
CA VAL A 221 -0.44 7.26 1.35
C VAL A 221 -1.34 6.14 0.83
N LEU A 222 -0.79 5.26 0.00
CA LEU A 222 -1.37 3.97 -0.35
C LEU A 222 -0.66 2.88 0.45
N LEU A 223 -1.43 2.13 1.25
CA LEU A 223 -0.96 0.97 1.99
C LEU A 223 -1.46 -0.31 1.31
N VAL A 224 -0.53 -1.08 0.76
CA VAL A 224 -0.83 -2.21 -0.13
C VAL A 224 -0.86 -3.54 0.63
N GLY A 225 -1.79 -3.65 1.59
CA GLY A 225 -1.98 -4.85 2.41
C GLY A 225 -0.89 -5.11 3.45
N ASP A 226 -1.14 -6.11 4.28
CA ASP A 226 -0.28 -6.60 5.35
C ASP A 226 0.15 -5.50 6.31
N VAL A 227 -0.83 -5.02 7.06
CA VAL A 227 -0.72 -3.79 7.84
C VAL A 227 0.12 -4.02 9.10
N THR A 228 -0.29 -4.97 9.96
CA THR A 228 0.18 -5.03 11.35
C THR A 228 0.92 -6.31 11.72
N TYR A 229 0.69 -7.38 10.95
CA TYR A 229 1.18 -8.73 11.27
C TYR A 229 0.78 -9.20 12.68
N ALA A 230 -0.42 -8.82 13.14
CA ALA A 230 -0.97 -9.30 14.41
C ALA A 230 -1.10 -10.83 14.44
N ASN A 231 -1.26 -11.46 13.28
CA ASN A 231 -1.26 -12.91 13.08
C ASN A 231 0.12 -13.57 13.14
N LEU A 232 1.20 -12.84 13.44
CA LEU A 232 2.51 -13.44 13.77
C LEU A 232 2.69 -13.72 15.26
N TYR A 233 1.61 -13.59 16.01
CA TYR A 233 1.57 -13.73 17.45
C TYR A 233 0.48 -14.69 17.89
N LEU A 234 0.78 -15.47 18.92
CA LEU A 234 -0.23 -16.16 19.71
C LEU A 234 -1.07 -15.13 20.49
N THR A 235 -2.28 -15.53 20.87
CA THR A 235 -3.21 -14.70 21.66
C THR A 235 -2.63 -14.24 23.00
N ASN A 236 -1.61 -14.93 23.53
CA ASN A 236 -0.91 -14.58 24.75
C ASN A 236 0.23 -13.56 24.57
N GLY A 237 0.47 -13.06 23.35
CA GLY A 237 1.51 -12.07 23.04
C GLY A 237 2.87 -12.65 22.64
N THR A 238 3.02 -13.98 22.54
CA THR A 238 4.24 -14.62 22.04
C THR A 238 4.30 -14.52 20.51
N GLY A 239 5.31 -13.84 19.95
CA GLY A 239 5.48 -13.64 18.51
C GLY A 239 6.58 -14.50 17.87
N SER A 240 6.49 -14.72 16.55
CA SER A 240 7.53 -15.37 15.74
C SER A 240 7.73 -14.67 14.39
N ASP A 241 8.91 -14.84 13.78
CA ASP A 241 9.25 -14.32 12.45
C ASP A 241 8.62 -15.16 11.32
N CYS A 242 8.00 -16.30 11.66
CA CYS A 242 7.28 -17.17 10.73
C CYS A 242 6.28 -18.01 11.53
N TYR A 243 4.99 -17.71 11.39
CA TYR A 243 3.94 -18.40 12.16
C TYR A 243 3.93 -19.91 11.87
N SER A 244 3.88 -20.30 10.60
CA SER A 244 3.86 -21.71 10.18
C SER A 244 5.11 -22.49 10.63
N CYS A 245 6.26 -21.81 10.79
CA CYS A 245 7.49 -22.42 11.26
C CYS A 245 7.50 -22.69 12.78
N SER A 246 6.77 -21.89 13.57
CA SER A 246 6.86 -21.91 15.05
C SER A 246 5.60 -22.43 15.73
N PHE A 247 4.44 -22.22 15.11
CA PHE A 247 3.13 -22.41 15.72
C PHE A 247 2.21 -23.29 14.86
N SER A 248 2.78 -24.16 14.02
CA SER A 248 2.01 -25.09 13.17
C SER A 248 1.07 -26.06 13.91
N GLN A 249 1.20 -26.16 15.23
CA GLN A 249 0.39 -27.04 16.09
C GLN A 249 -0.74 -26.30 16.81
N THR A 250 -0.92 -24.99 16.58
CA THR A 250 -2.06 -24.26 17.16
C THR A 250 -3.37 -24.69 16.51
N PRO A 251 -4.50 -24.67 17.24
CA PRO A 251 -5.78 -25.14 16.74
C PRO A 251 -6.36 -24.26 15.61
N ILE A 252 -5.82 -23.04 15.48
CA ILE A 252 -6.14 -22.04 14.45
C ILE A 252 -4.91 -21.13 14.28
N HIS A 253 -4.84 -20.38 13.18
CA HIS A 253 -3.86 -19.29 13.04
C HIS A 253 -4.27 -18.13 13.96
N GLU A 254 -3.63 -18.03 15.13
CA GLU A 254 -3.92 -17.06 16.18
C GLU A 254 -3.52 -15.62 15.78
N THR A 255 -4.03 -14.65 16.53
CA THR A 255 -3.63 -13.25 16.42
C THR A 255 -3.48 -12.60 17.79
N TYR A 256 -2.57 -11.64 17.90
CA TYR A 256 -2.49 -10.71 19.03
C TYR A 256 -2.96 -9.32 18.61
N GLN A 257 -4.28 -9.13 18.67
CA GLN A 257 -4.96 -7.92 18.22
C GLN A 257 -4.44 -6.58 18.79
N PRO A 258 -3.86 -6.48 20.01
CA PRO A 258 -3.22 -5.25 20.46
C PRO A 258 -2.14 -4.70 19.52
N ARG A 259 -1.53 -5.52 18.65
CA ARG A 259 -0.62 -5.03 17.59
C ARG A 259 -1.31 -4.02 16.65
N TRP A 260 -2.61 -4.18 16.38
CA TRP A 260 -3.38 -3.19 15.63
C TRP A 260 -3.51 -1.85 16.35
N ASP A 261 -3.74 -1.87 17.66
CA ASP A 261 -3.82 -0.65 18.45
C ASP A 261 -2.46 0.05 18.55
N TYR A 262 -1.39 -0.74 18.70
CA TYR A 262 -0.01 -0.23 18.70
C TYR A 262 0.34 0.43 17.37
N TRP A 263 -0.02 -0.21 16.25
CA TRP A 263 0.21 0.31 14.91
C TRP A 263 -0.58 1.60 14.67
N GLY A 264 -1.86 1.64 15.06
CA GLY A 264 -2.70 2.84 14.93
C GLY A 264 -2.15 4.04 15.68
N ARG A 265 -1.64 3.83 16.91
CA ARG A 265 -1.01 4.89 17.73
C ARG A 265 0.31 5.35 17.12
N PHE A 266 1.12 4.41 16.64
CA PHE A 266 2.38 4.72 15.97
C PHE A 266 2.17 5.54 14.69
N MET A 267 1.14 5.23 13.91
CA MET A 267 0.85 5.88 12.63
C MET A 267 0.09 7.21 12.75
N GLU A 268 -0.66 7.45 13.84
CA GLU A 268 -1.48 8.65 14.05
C GLU A 268 -0.76 9.98 13.73
N PRO A 269 0.52 10.22 14.09
CA PRO A 269 1.21 11.48 13.77
C PRO A 269 1.31 11.78 12.28
N LEU A 270 1.23 10.75 11.43
CA LEU A 270 1.20 10.81 9.97
C LEU A 270 -0.25 10.84 9.46
N VAL A 271 -1.04 9.80 9.78
CA VAL A 271 -2.34 9.56 9.12
C VAL A 271 -3.46 10.44 9.65
N SER A 272 -3.29 11.14 10.78
CA SER A 272 -4.20 12.21 11.21
C SER A 272 -4.09 13.49 10.36
N LYS A 273 -3.13 13.55 9.42
CA LYS A 273 -2.88 14.72 8.58
C LYS A 273 -2.84 14.41 7.10
N ILE A 274 -2.32 13.25 6.76
CA ILE A 274 -2.17 12.79 5.38
C ILE A 274 -3.15 11.62 5.17
N PRO A 275 -4.08 11.73 4.21
CA PRO A 275 -5.02 10.65 3.92
C PRO A 275 -4.29 9.34 3.60
N ILE A 276 -4.80 8.23 4.16
CA ILE A 276 -4.33 6.87 3.89
C ILE A 276 -5.45 6.05 3.24
N MET A 277 -5.11 5.31 2.19
CA MET A 277 -5.98 4.34 1.51
C MET A 277 -5.36 2.96 1.65
N VAL A 278 -6.14 1.99 2.11
CA VAL A 278 -5.65 0.65 2.48
C VAL A 278 -6.44 -0.39 1.69
N VAL A 279 -5.74 -1.37 1.10
CA VAL A 279 -6.36 -2.62 0.62
C VAL A 279 -5.87 -3.76 1.49
N GLU A 280 -6.66 -4.81 1.65
CA GLU A 280 -6.29 -5.97 2.46
C GLU A 280 -5.16 -6.80 1.85
N GLY A 281 -4.33 -7.39 2.72
CA GLY A 281 -3.42 -8.48 2.40
C GLY A 281 -3.83 -9.80 3.06
N ASN A 282 -3.02 -10.85 2.92
CA ASN A 282 -3.30 -12.14 3.54
C ASN A 282 -3.18 -12.09 5.06
N HIS A 283 -2.33 -11.22 5.62
CA HIS A 283 -2.22 -11.08 7.07
C HIS A 283 -3.44 -10.44 7.72
N GLU A 284 -4.35 -9.85 6.94
CA GLU A 284 -5.64 -9.35 7.42
C GLU A 284 -6.74 -10.42 7.45
N ILE A 285 -6.52 -11.65 6.91
CA ILE A 285 -7.53 -12.71 6.92
C ILE A 285 -8.00 -13.00 8.35
N GLU A 286 -7.06 -13.18 9.28
CA GLU A 286 -7.29 -13.26 10.73
C GLU A 286 -8.53 -14.09 11.13
N GLU A 287 -8.60 -15.34 10.65
CA GLU A 287 -9.74 -16.23 10.89
C GLU A 287 -10.01 -16.41 12.39
N GLN A 288 -11.30 -16.39 12.75
CA GLN A 288 -11.76 -16.55 14.12
C GLN A 288 -13.06 -17.36 14.20
N ALA A 289 -13.65 -17.45 15.40
CA ALA A 289 -14.91 -18.12 15.65
C ALA A 289 -15.97 -17.79 14.58
N ARG A 290 -16.73 -18.82 14.17
CA ARG A 290 -17.76 -18.73 13.12
C ARG A 290 -17.21 -18.38 11.73
N ASN A 291 -15.94 -18.72 11.47
CA ASN A 291 -15.25 -18.51 10.20
C ASN A 291 -15.30 -17.04 9.74
N GLN A 292 -15.31 -16.11 10.70
CA GLN A 292 -15.21 -14.69 10.38
C GLN A 292 -13.76 -14.36 10.03
N THR A 293 -13.58 -13.52 9.02
CA THR A 293 -12.27 -13.06 8.54
C THR A 293 -12.30 -11.53 8.40
N PHE A 294 -11.13 -10.89 8.35
CA PHE A 294 -10.97 -9.45 8.11
C PHE A 294 -11.70 -8.52 9.08
N ALA A 295 -11.99 -8.99 10.30
CA ALA A 295 -12.78 -8.23 11.28
C ALA A 295 -12.06 -6.93 11.69
N ALA A 296 -10.75 -6.99 11.95
CA ALA A 296 -9.95 -5.81 12.30
C ALA A 296 -9.85 -4.83 11.12
N TYR A 297 -9.45 -5.31 9.94
CA TYR A 297 -9.34 -4.51 8.71
C TYR A 297 -10.63 -3.75 8.39
N SER A 298 -11.75 -4.46 8.31
CA SER A 298 -13.04 -3.90 7.88
C SER A 298 -13.65 -2.95 8.92
N SER A 299 -13.19 -3.04 10.17
CA SER A 299 -13.70 -2.22 11.29
C SER A 299 -12.85 -0.97 11.54
N ARG A 300 -11.52 -1.03 11.33
CA ARG A 300 -10.59 0.03 11.74
C ARG A 300 -10.42 1.14 10.72
N PHE A 301 -10.55 0.81 9.43
CA PHE A 301 -10.39 1.78 8.35
C PHE A 301 -11.75 2.20 7.80
N ALA A 302 -11.83 3.46 7.36
CA ALA A 302 -12.92 3.89 6.52
C ALA A 302 -12.58 3.59 5.06
N PHE A 303 -13.59 3.31 4.24
CA PHE A 303 -13.43 3.02 2.82
C PHE A 303 -14.51 3.77 2.02
N PRO A 304 -14.20 4.29 0.83
CA PRO A 304 -15.18 4.93 -0.05
C PRO A 304 -16.03 3.88 -0.80
N SER A 305 -16.46 2.80 -0.12
CA SER A 305 -17.14 1.67 -0.73
C SER A 305 -18.44 2.10 -1.40
N GLU A 306 -19.35 2.72 -0.63
CA GLU A 306 -20.64 3.17 -1.16
C GLU A 306 -20.45 4.27 -2.21
N GLU A 307 -19.51 5.19 -1.98
CA GLU A 307 -19.24 6.31 -2.88
C GLU A 307 -18.69 5.90 -4.24
N SER A 308 -17.95 4.79 -4.29
CA SER A 308 -17.45 4.17 -5.52
C SER A 308 -18.41 3.13 -6.10
N GLY A 309 -19.58 2.94 -5.49
CA GLY A 309 -20.57 1.96 -5.92
C GLY A 309 -20.17 0.50 -5.66
N SER A 310 -19.18 0.27 -4.80
CA SER A 310 -18.83 -1.03 -4.24
C SER A 310 -19.74 -1.34 -3.04
N SER A 311 -20.01 -2.63 -2.82
CA SER A 311 -20.72 -3.12 -1.64
C SER A 311 -19.76 -3.72 -0.61
N SER A 312 -18.45 -3.45 -0.73
CA SER A 312 -17.39 -4.14 0.01
C SER A 312 -16.31 -3.19 0.50
N THR A 313 -15.71 -3.51 1.64
CA THR A 313 -14.49 -2.88 2.17
C THR A 313 -13.22 -3.36 1.47
N PHE A 314 -13.32 -4.43 0.66
CA PHE A 314 -12.18 -5.11 0.03
C PHE A 314 -11.79 -4.54 -1.34
N TYR A 315 -12.70 -3.84 -2.00
CA TYR A 315 -12.46 -3.24 -3.30
C TYR A 315 -13.29 -1.98 -3.45
N TYR A 316 -12.67 -0.94 -3.98
CA TYR A 316 -13.28 0.38 -4.13
C TYR A 316 -12.41 1.23 -5.06
N SER A 317 -12.93 2.37 -5.50
CA SER A 317 -12.19 3.33 -6.33
C SER A 317 -12.29 4.74 -5.77
N PHE A 318 -11.37 5.61 -6.16
CA PHE A 318 -11.39 7.03 -5.80
C PHE A 318 -10.57 7.86 -6.77
N ASN A 319 -10.87 9.16 -6.83
CA ASN A 319 -10.10 10.10 -7.62
C ASN A 319 -9.21 10.98 -6.73
N ALA A 320 -7.93 11.10 -7.09
CA ALA A 320 -7.01 12.06 -6.51
C ALA A 320 -6.44 12.95 -7.61
N GLY A 321 -7.06 14.10 -7.84
CA GLY A 321 -6.77 14.90 -9.03
C GLY A 321 -7.14 14.15 -10.31
N GLY A 322 -6.32 14.28 -11.35
CA GLY A 322 -6.46 13.59 -12.64
C GLY A 322 -6.06 12.11 -12.62
N ILE A 323 -6.11 11.44 -11.47
CA ILE A 323 -5.80 10.01 -11.30
C ILE A 323 -7.05 9.32 -10.77
N HIS A 324 -7.46 8.24 -11.45
CA HIS A 324 -8.45 7.31 -10.97
C HIS A 324 -7.73 6.08 -10.39
N PHE A 325 -7.92 5.84 -9.10
CA PHE A 325 -7.36 4.70 -8.38
C PHE A 325 -8.41 3.60 -8.23
N ILE A 326 -8.00 2.36 -8.44
CA ILE A 326 -8.80 1.16 -8.21
C ILE A 326 -8.06 0.28 -7.21
N MET A 327 -8.66 0.04 -6.05
CA MET A 327 -8.19 -0.92 -5.06
C MET A 327 -8.95 -2.23 -5.27
N LEU A 328 -8.25 -3.33 -5.52
CA LEU A 328 -8.82 -4.64 -5.78
C LEU A 328 -8.46 -5.64 -4.69
N GLY A 329 -9.45 -6.41 -4.28
CA GLY A 329 -9.29 -7.43 -3.25
C GLY A 329 -8.84 -8.75 -3.84
N ALA A 330 -7.68 -9.23 -3.40
CA ALA A 330 -7.10 -10.48 -3.87
C ALA A 330 -7.57 -11.70 -3.05
N TYR A 331 -8.04 -11.47 -1.83
CA TYR A 331 -8.51 -12.52 -0.89
C TYR A 331 -10.03 -12.58 -0.81
N ILE A 332 -10.68 -12.25 -1.91
CA ILE A 332 -12.12 -12.37 -2.12
C ILE A 332 -12.37 -12.79 -3.58
N SER A 333 -13.58 -13.24 -3.88
CA SER A 333 -13.90 -13.70 -5.23
C SER A 333 -13.64 -12.62 -6.30
N TYR A 334 -12.71 -12.92 -7.21
CA TYR A 334 -12.32 -12.09 -8.35
C TYR A 334 -12.75 -12.68 -9.71
N ASN A 335 -13.48 -13.79 -9.70
CA ASN A 335 -13.93 -14.43 -10.94
C ASN A 335 -14.89 -13.53 -11.74
N GLN A 336 -14.96 -13.75 -13.05
CA GLN A 336 -15.80 -12.94 -13.96
C GLN A 336 -17.30 -12.89 -13.59
N SER A 337 -17.80 -13.90 -12.86
CA SER A 337 -19.19 -13.96 -12.40
C SER A 337 -19.42 -13.30 -11.03
N GLY A 338 -18.35 -12.94 -10.32
CA GLY A 338 -18.35 -12.39 -8.97
C GLY A 338 -18.66 -10.90 -8.92
N ASP A 339 -19.00 -10.42 -7.73
CA ASP A 339 -19.43 -9.04 -7.53
C ASP A 339 -18.29 -8.04 -7.74
N GLN A 340 -17.07 -8.38 -7.32
CA GLN A 340 -15.88 -7.57 -7.54
C GLN A 340 -15.64 -7.34 -9.05
N TYR A 341 -15.64 -8.40 -9.87
CA TYR A 341 -15.40 -8.26 -11.31
C TYR A 341 -16.50 -7.43 -11.99
N LYS A 342 -17.77 -7.68 -11.64
CA LYS A 342 -18.91 -6.91 -12.15
C LYS A 342 -18.85 -5.44 -11.72
N TRP A 343 -18.39 -5.15 -10.51
CA TRP A 343 -18.12 -3.79 -10.06
C TRP A 343 -16.98 -3.16 -10.87
N LEU A 344 -15.83 -3.82 -10.97
CA LEU A 344 -14.65 -3.34 -11.70
C LEU A 344 -15.00 -2.98 -13.15
N LYS A 345 -15.75 -3.84 -13.85
CA LYS A 345 -16.21 -3.56 -15.21
C LYS A 345 -17.09 -2.31 -15.30
N ARG A 346 -17.93 -2.04 -14.30
CA ARG A 346 -18.79 -0.85 -14.25
C ARG A 346 -17.97 0.40 -13.92
N ASP A 347 -17.06 0.29 -12.97
CA ASP A 347 -16.17 1.35 -12.53
C ASP A 347 -15.28 1.83 -13.69
N LEU A 348 -14.56 0.91 -14.34
CA LEU A 348 -13.75 1.18 -15.54
C LEU A 348 -14.56 1.83 -16.68
N ALA A 349 -15.79 1.36 -16.93
CA ALA A 349 -16.67 1.94 -17.95
C ALA A 349 -17.10 3.38 -17.66
N ASN A 350 -17.04 3.81 -16.39
CA ASN A 350 -17.36 5.17 -15.96
C ASN A 350 -16.14 6.11 -15.97
N VAL A 351 -14.92 5.59 -16.12
CA VAL A 351 -13.70 6.39 -16.17
C VAL A 351 -13.68 7.24 -17.45
N ASP A 352 -13.50 8.55 -17.27
CA ASP A 352 -13.29 9.48 -18.36
C ASP A 352 -11.83 9.90 -18.41
N ARG A 353 -11.06 9.34 -19.36
CA ARG A 353 -9.61 9.60 -19.48
C ARG A 353 -9.27 11.05 -19.86
N ALA A 354 -10.25 11.85 -20.29
CA ALA A 354 -10.05 13.30 -20.48
C ALA A 354 -10.15 14.08 -19.15
N VAL A 355 -10.70 13.49 -18.09
CA VAL A 355 -10.82 14.07 -16.74
C VAL A 355 -9.78 13.48 -15.79
N THR A 356 -9.62 12.15 -15.82
CA THR A 356 -8.61 11.40 -15.08
C THR A 356 -7.74 10.59 -16.05
N PRO A 357 -6.71 11.23 -16.65
CA PRO A 357 -5.84 10.56 -17.62
C PRO A 357 -5.11 9.35 -17.07
N TRP A 358 -4.77 9.36 -15.78
CA TRP A 358 -4.07 8.26 -15.13
C TRP A 358 -5.05 7.28 -14.53
N LEU A 359 -4.88 6.00 -14.86
CA LEU A 359 -5.61 4.88 -14.30
C LEU A 359 -4.62 3.98 -13.58
N VAL A 360 -4.71 3.91 -12.26
CA VAL A 360 -3.78 3.18 -11.39
C VAL A 360 -4.54 2.13 -10.61
N ALA A 361 -4.08 0.88 -10.66
CA ALA A 361 -4.65 -0.20 -9.87
C ALA A 361 -3.73 -0.60 -8.72
N THR A 362 -4.31 -1.13 -7.65
CA THR A 362 -3.57 -1.56 -6.46
C THR A 362 -4.26 -2.76 -5.84
N TRP A 363 -3.49 -3.80 -5.53
CA TRP A 363 -3.93 -5.00 -4.82
C TRP A 363 -2.71 -5.64 -4.16
N HIS A 364 -2.90 -6.61 -3.28
CA HIS A 364 -1.79 -7.10 -2.46
C HIS A 364 -0.79 -8.02 -3.20
N PRO A 365 -1.13 -9.25 -3.64
CA PRO A 365 -0.16 -10.18 -4.23
C PRO A 365 0.22 -9.83 -5.69
N PRO A 366 1.53 -9.75 -6.04
CA PRO A 366 1.98 -9.36 -7.37
C PRO A 366 1.73 -10.44 -8.42
N TRP A 367 1.37 -10.03 -9.64
CA TRP A 367 1.21 -10.95 -10.78
C TRP A 367 2.54 -11.32 -11.46
N TYR A 368 3.52 -10.41 -11.37
CA TYR A 368 4.76 -10.46 -12.17
C TYR A 368 6.03 -10.47 -11.33
N SER A 369 5.94 -10.81 -10.04
CA SER A 369 7.14 -11.00 -9.21
C SER A 369 8.02 -12.12 -9.77
N THR A 370 9.34 -11.93 -9.72
CA THR A 370 10.34 -12.93 -10.12
C THR A 370 11.08 -13.55 -8.93
N TYR A 371 10.76 -13.09 -7.72
CA TYR A 371 11.21 -13.73 -6.49
C TYR A 371 10.60 -15.13 -6.36
N LYS A 372 11.32 -16.04 -5.69
CA LYS A 372 10.83 -17.38 -5.37
C LYS A 372 9.64 -17.34 -4.40
N ALA A 373 9.70 -16.43 -3.42
CA ALA A 373 8.60 -16.20 -2.50
C ALA A 373 7.36 -15.75 -3.30
N HIS A 374 6.26 -16.48 -3.15
CA HIS A 374 4.98 -16.20 -3.80
C HIS A 374 5.04 -16.17 -5.35
N TYR A 375 5.99 -16.90 -5.96
CA TYR A 375 6.16 -16.94 -7.41
C TYR A 375 4.90 -17.47 -8.10
N ARG A 376 4.23 -16.61 -8.87
CA ARG A 376 2.97 -16.91 -9.60
C ARG A 376 1.80 -17.35 -8.70
N GLU A 377 1.81 -16.93 -7.45
CA GLU A 377 0.77 -17.29 -6.47
C GLU A 377 -0.61 -16.75 -6.86
N ALA A 378 -0.66 -15.49 -7.31
CA ALA A 378 -1.89 -14.82 -7.75
C ALA A 378 -2.23 -15.04 -9.24
N GLU A 379 -1.73 -16.11 -9.87
CA GLU A 379 -1.90 -16.32 -11.31
C GLU A 379 -3.37 -16.43 -11.73
N CYS A 380 -4.23 -17.04 -10.90
CA CYS A 380 -5.65 -17.12 -11.21
C CYS A 380 -6.32 -15.74 -11.23
N MET A 381 -5.92 -14.82 -10.34
CA MET A 381 -6.40 -13.44 -10.38
C MET A 381 -5.95 -12.73 -11.67
N ARG A 382 -4.69 -12.90 -12.07
CA ARG A 382 -4.17 -12.37 -13.34
C ARG A 382 -5.00 -12.86 -14.52
N VAL A 383 -5.22 -14.18 -14.64
CA VAL A 383 -5.98 -14.79 -15.74
C VAL A 383 -7.42 -14.25 -15.80
N GLU A 384 -8.05 -14.01 -14.67
CA GLU A 384 -9.42 -13.50 -14.63
C GLU A 384 -9.50 -12.01 -15.02
N MET A 385 -8.58 -11.16 -14.53
CA MET A 385 -8.72 -9.70 -14.56
C MET A 385 -7.78 -8.94 -15.50
N GLU A 386 -6.65 -9.51 -15.91
CA GLU A 386 -5.62 -8.79 -16.68
C GLU A 386 -6.17 -8.24 -18.00
N ASP A 387 -6.89 -9.07 -18.76
CA ASP A 387 -7.46 -8.67 -20.05
C ASP A 387 -8.42 -7.48 -19.92
N LEU A 388 -9.22 -7.44 -18.84
CA LEU A 388 -10.13 -6.33 -18.59
C LEU A 388 -9.34 -5.05 -18.31
N LEU A 389 -8.37 -5.10 -17.39
CA LEU A 389 -7.54 -3.96 -17.02
C LEU A 389 -6.71 -3.44 -18.21
N TYR A 390 -6.09 -4.34 -18.98
CA TYR A 390 -5.36 -4.01 -20.19
C TYR A 390 -6.27 -3.33 -21.23
N SER A 391 -7.48 -3.85 -21.44
CA SER A 391 -8.43 -3.28 -22.41
C SER A 391 -8.91 -1.86 -22.05
N TYR A 392 -8.81 -1.47 -20.78
CA TYR A 392 -9.09 -0.11 -20.30
C TYR A 392 -7.82 0.77 -20.17
N GLY A 393 -6.65 0.22 -20.51
CA GLY A 393 -5.37 0.92 -20.51
C GLY A 393 -4.95 1.39 -19.12
N VAL A 394 -4.97 0.49 -18.13
CA VAL A 394 -4.33 0.73 -16.83
C VAL A 394 -2.87 1.09 -17.05
N ASP A 395 -2.41 2.18 -16.44
CA ASP A 395 -1.07 2.72 -16.67
C ASP A 395 -0.03 2.11 -15.73
N ILE A 396 -0.41 1.91 -14.45
CA ILE A 396 0.46 1.47 -13.35
C ILE A 396 -0.32 0.52 -12.44
N VAL A 397 0.35 -0.52 -11.94
CA VAL A 397 -0.14 -1.42 -10.90
C VAL A 397 0.83 -1.39 -9.72
N PHE A 398 0.31 -1.21 -8.51
CA PHE A 398 1.06 -1.37 -7.27
C PHE A 398 0.65 -2.62 -6.52
N SER A 399 1.64 -3.37 -6.03
CA SER A 399 1.47 -4.57 -5.20
C SER A 399 2.41 -4.58 -4.01
N GLY A 400 2.09 -5.38 -3.00
CA GLY A 400 2.90 -5.65 -1.81
C GLY A 400 3.35 -7.11 -1.79
N HIS A 401 3.15 -7.78 -0.66
CA HIS A 401 3.21 -9.22 -0.41
C HIS A 401 4.62 -9.84 -0.48
N VAL A 402 5.30 -9.66 -1.60
CA VAL A 402 6.69 -10.10 -1.74
C VAL A 402 7.58 -9.09 -1.03
N HIS A 403 8.28 -9.55 0.01
CA HIS A 403 9.18 -8.74 0.83
C HIS A 403 10.47 -8.36 0.11
N ALA A 404 10.35 -7.58 -0.96
CA ALA A 404 11.41 -6.98 -1.74
C ALA A 404 10.81 -5.91 -2.66
N TYR A 405 11.68 -5.13 -3.30
CA TYR A 405 11.28 -4.21 -4.36
C TYR A 405 11.46 -4.84 -5.74
N GLU A 406 10.46 -4.70 -6.61
CA GLU A 406 10.57 -5.07 -8.01
C GLU A 406 9.76 -4.14 -8.92
N ARG A 407 10.32 -3.79 -10.08
CA ARG A 407 9.64 -3.04 -11.14
C ARG A 407 9.76 -3.76 -12.46
N THR A 408 8.64 -3.94 -13.15
CA THR A 408 8.62 -4.54 -14.48
C THR A 408 8.94 -3.50 -15.56
N ASN A 409 9.36 -4.00 -16.73
CA ASN A 409 9.05 -3.33 -18.00
C ASN A 409 7.53 -3.30 -18.20
N ARG A 410 7.02 -2.53 -19.16
CA ARG A 410 5.60 -2.65 -19.54
C ARG A 410 5.33 -4.07 -20.03
N VAL A 411 4.33 -4.73 -19.43
CA VAL A 411 4.08 -6.16 -19.62
C VAL A 411 2.58 -6.42 -19.74
N TYR A 412 2.23 -7.36 -20.61
CA TYR A 412 0.88 -7.91 -20.72
C TYR A 412 0.99 -9.39 -21.07
N ASN A 413 0.30 -10.23 -20.30
CA ASN A 413 0.30 -11.68 -20.43
C ASN A 413 1.71 -12.29 -20.58
N TYR A 414 2.62 -11.91 -19.67
CA TYR A 414 4.04 -12.29 -19.64
C TYR A 414 4.89 -11.88 -20.85
N ALA A 415 4.33 -11.12 -21.79
CA ALA A 415 5.08 -10.53 -22.89
C ALA A 415 5.34 -9.04 -22.63
N VAL A 416 6.55 -8.58 -22.94
CA VAL A 416 6.84 -7.14 -22.96
C VAL A 416 5.94 -6.50 -24.02
N ASP A 417 5.15 -5.52 -23.60
CA ASP A 417 4.14 -4.86 -24.43
C ASP A 417 4.19 -3.35 -24.14
N PRO A 418 4.38 -2.48 -25.14
CA PRO A 418 4.46 -1.03 -24.93
C PRO A 418 3.18 -0.38 -24.38
N CYS A 419 2.05 -1.10 -24.41
CA CYS A 419 0.75 -0.68 -23.88
C CYS A 419 0.35 -1.40 -22.59
N GLY A 420 1.14 -2.38 -22.14
CA GLY A 420 0.93 -3.01 -20.84
C GLY A 420 1.18 -2.03 -19.68
N PRO A 421 0.53 -2.22 -18.53
CA PRO A 421 0.86 -1.48 -17.32
C PRO A 421 2.31 -1.74 -16.88
N VAL A 422 2.86 -0.78 -16.13
CA VAL A 422 4.06 -1.02 -15.32
C VAL A 422 3.60 -1.62 -13.99
N HIS A 423 4.07 -2.82 -13.65
CA HIS A 423 3.83 -3.42 -12.35
C HIS A 423 4.99 -3.11 -11.41
N ILE A 424 4.66 -2.67 -10.19
CA ILE A 424 5.63 -2.29 -9.18
C ILE A 424 5.25 -2.93 -7.86
N THR A 425 6.13 -3.79 -7.35
CA THR A 425 6.02 -4.46 -6.06
C THR A 425 6.83 -3.69 -5.02
N VAL A 426 6.17 -3.28 -3.95
CA VAL A 426 6.71 -2.52 -2.81
C VAL A 426 6.27 -3.14 -1.48
N GLY A 427 6.37 -4.47 -1.38
CA GLY A 427 6.09 -5.23 -0.15
C GLY A 427 7.25 -5.20 0.85
N ASP A 428 8.14 -4.24 0.70
CA ASP A 428 9.39 -4.09 1.44
C ASP A 428 9.27 -3.10 2.60
N GLY A 429 8.10 -3.00 3.23
CA GLY A 429 7.79 -1.99 4.25
C GLY A 429 8.53 -2.15 5.58
N GLY A 430 9.09 -3.32 5.86
CA GLY A 430 9.90 -3.54 7.07
C GLY A 430 9.29 -4.46 8.11
N ASN A 431 8.34 -5.31 7.76
CA ASN A 431 7.81 -6.32 8.69
C ASN A 431 8.90 -7.30 9.17
N ARG A 432 8.54 -8.12 10.15
CA ARG A 432 9.47 -9.04 10.85
C ARG A 432 9.79 -10.33 10.10
N GLU A 433 9.03 -10.65 9.07
CA GLU A 433 9.28 -11.86 8.29
C GLU A 433 10.57 -11.75 7.48
N LYS A 434 10.92 -12.81 6.78
CA LYS A 434 12.14 -12.85 5.99
C LYS A 434 11.98 -11.98 4.74
N MET A 435 13.01 -11.18 4.46
CA MET A 435 13.23 -10.56 3.15
C MET A 435 13.27 -11.64 2.06
N ALA A 436 12.61 -11.39 0.93
CA ALA A 436 12.71 -12.22 -0.26
C ALA A 436 14.05 -11.97 -0.95
N THR A 437 14.90 -12.98 -1.04
CA THR A 437 16.26 -12.86 -1.61
C THR A 437 16.55 -13.83 -2.74
N SER A 438 15.89 -14.99 -2.75
CA SER A 438 16.03 -15.99 -3.81
C SER A 438 15.07 -15.67 -4.94
N HIS A 439 15.51 -15.88 -6.18
CA HIS A 439 14.70 -15.69 -7.38
C HIS A 439 14.27 -17.04 -7.94
N ALA A 440 13.10 -17.10 -8.57
CA ALA A 440 12.62 -18.35 -9.18
C ALA A 440 13.51 -18.81 -10.35
N ASP A 441 14.25 -17.88 -10.95
CA ASP A 441 15.24 -18.12 -12.01
C ASP A 441 16.66 -18.45 -11.52
N ASP A 442 16.92 -18.43 -10.21
CA ASP A 442 18.19 -18.89 -9.67
C ASP A 442 18.36 -20.41 -9.89
N PRO A 443 19.60 -20.91 -10.13
CA PRO A 443 19.83 -22.33 -10.38
C PRO A 443 19.30 -23.24 -9.27
N GLY A 444 18.26 -24.03 -9.60
CA GLY A 444 17.63 -24.98 -8.67
C GLY A 444 16.55 -24.39 -7.76
N GLU A 445 16.22 -23.11 -7.92
CA GLU A 445 15.25 -22.42 -7.05
C GLU A 445 13.83 -22.36 -7.63
N CYS A 446 13.64 -22.73 -8.90
CA CYS A 446 12.32 -22.80 -9.53
C CYS A 446 11.38 -23.74 -8.74
N PRO A 447 10.26 -23.25 -8.18
CA PRO A 447 9.37 -24.07 -7.36
C PRO A 447 8.60 -25.09 -8.20
N ASP A 448 8.10 -26.14 -7.54
CA ASP A 448 7.13 -27.05 -8.14
C ASP A 448 5.85 -26.25 -8.44
N PRO A 449 5.28 -26.29 -9.67
CA PRO A 449 4.06 -25.56 -9.98
C PRO A 449 2.94 -25.82 -8.97
N SER A 450 2.78 -27.07 -8.50
CA SER A 450 1.71 -27.47 -7.60
C SER A 450 1.77 -26.82 -6.21
N THR A 451 2.92 -26.26 -5.81
CA THR A 451 3.11 -25.60 -4.51
C THR A 451 2.98 -24.08 -4.58
N THR A 452 2.68 -23.52 -5.75
CA THR A 452 2.62 -22.06 -5.95
C THR A 452 1.28 -21.39 -5.71
N PRO A 453 0.10 -22.01 -5.95
CA PRO A 453 -1.16 -21.29 -5.80
C PRO A 453 -1.44 -20.89 -4.35
N ASP A 454 -2.13 -19.76 -4.19
CA ASP A 454 -2.66 -19.34 -2.89
C ASP A 454 -3.68 -20.37 -2.36
N GLU A 455 -3.43 -20.89 -1.16
CA GLU A 455 -4.28 -21.93 -0.56
C GLU A 455 -5.65 -21.40 -0.13
N TYR A 456 -5.75 -20.11 0.22
CA TYR A 456 -6.99 -19.49 0.71
C TYR A 456 -8.02 -19.30 -0.42
N MET A 457 -7.57 -18.80 -1.57
CA MET A 457 -8.36 -18.59 -2.77
C MET A 457 -8.52 -19.86 -3.59
N GLY A 458 -7.49 -20.72 -3.57
CA GLY A 458 -7.44 -21.96 -4.32
C GLY A 458 -7.44 -21.78 -5.84
N GLY A 459 -7.56 -22.92 -6.54
CA GLY A 459 -7.45 -22.98 -8.00
C GLY A 459 -6.00 -23.12 -8.48
N PHE A 460 -5.83 -23.54 -9.73
CA PHE A 460 -4.52 -23.70 -10.34
C PHE A 460 -4.55 -23.15 -11.77
N CYS A 461 -3.84 -22.04 -11.99
CA CYS A 461 -3.80 -21.34 -13.29
C CYS A 461 -2.38 -21.20 -13.84
N ALA A 462 -1.35 -21.54 -13.05
CA ALA A 462 0.06 -21.37 -13.38
C ALA A 462 0.61 -22.54 -14.20
N MET A 463 0.31 -22.53 -15.50
CA MET A 463 0.87 -23.50 -16.45
C MET A 463 2.27 -23.09 -16.92
N ASN A 464 3.07 -24.05 -17.42
CA ASN A 464 4.36 -23.76 -18.05
C ASN A 464 4.18 -22.77 -19.21
N PHE A 465 5.19 -21.92 -19.43
CA PHE A 465 5.18 -20.98 -20.53
C PHE A 465 5.08 -21.73 -21.87
N THR A 466 4.19 -21.27 -22.75
CA THR A 466 3.96 -21.89 -24.07
C THR A 466 4.76 -21.21 -25.19
N SER A 467 5.36 -20.05 -24.91
CA SER A 467 6.14 -19.23 -25.84
C SER A 467 7.27 -18.49 -25.11
N GLY A 468 8.09 -17.75 -25.86
CA GLY A 468 9.20 -16.96 -25.30
C GLY A 468 10.42 -17.79 -24.84
N PRO A 469 11.41 -17.15 -24.21
CA PRO A 469 12.67 -17.78 -23.79
C PRO A 469 12.51 -18.96 -22.81
N ALA A 470 11.45 -18.98 -21.99
CA ALA A 470 11.17 -20.05 -21.04
C ALA A 470 10.16 -21.09 -21.56
N LYS A 471 9.93 -21.17 -22.87
CA LYS A 471 8.99 -22.13 -23.47
C LYS A 471 9.21 -23.55 -22.95
N GLY A 472 8.14 -24.17 -22.46
CA GLY A 472 8.11 -25.52 -21.90
C GLY A 472 8.53 -25.61 -20.44
N LYS A 473 9.00 -24.51 -19.83
CA LYS A 473 9.44 -24.44 -18.43
C LYS A 473 8.47 -23.61 -17.59
N PHE A 474 8.53 -23.80 -16.27
CA PHE A 474 7.75 -23.02 -15.31
C PHE A 474 8.44 -21.70 -14.91
N CYS A 475 9.77 -21.70 -14.93
CA CYS A 475 10.61 -20.54 -14.65
C CYS A 475 11.61 -20.32 -15.78
N TRP A 476 12.11 -19.09 -15.86
CA TRP A 476 13.29 -18.76 -16.66
C TRP A 476 14.55 -19.28 -15.95
N ASP A 477 15.68 -19.28 -16.64
CA ASP A 477 17.01 -19.63 -16.10
C ASP A 477 17.93 -18.40 -15.96
N ARG A 478 17.32 -17.22 -16.05
CA ARG A 478 17.88 -15.88 -15.86
C ARG A 478 16.74 -14.91 -15.53
N GLN A 479 17.06 -13.72 -15.04
CA GLN A 479 16.05 -12.70 -14.79
C GLN A 479 15.18 -12.49 -16.04
N PRO A 480 13.84 -12.67 -15.95
CA PRO A 480 12.94 -12.52 -17.09
C PRO A 480 13.01 -11.13 -17.72
N ASP A 481 12.87 -11.06 -19.04
CA ASP A 481 12.96 -9.78 -19.79
C ASP A 481 11.86 -8.77 -19.40
N TYR A 482 10.76 -9.22 -18.78
CA TYR A 482 9.73 -8.34 -18.23
C TYR A 482 10.10 -7.73 -16.87
N SER A 483 11.10 -8.25 -16.13
CA SER A 483 11.58 -7.67 -14.87
C SER A 483 12.69 -6.66 -15.17
N ALA A 484 12.42 -5.37 -15.00
CA ALA A 484 13.39 -4.33 -15.31
C ALA A 484 14.39 -4.11 -14.17
N TYR A 485 13.91 -4.14 -12.93
CA TYR A 485 14.72 -3.91 -11.72
C TYR A 485 14.17 -4.73 -10.56
N ARG A 486 15.05 -5.41 -9.81
CA ARG A 486 14.69 -6.07 -8.54
C ARG A 486 15.78 -5.90 -7.50
N GLU A 487 15.39 -5.62 -6.26
CA GLU A 487 16.30 -5.42 -5.13
C GLU A 487 15.67 -5.83 -3.80
N SER A 488 16.43 -6.62 -3.03
CA SER A 488 16.04 -7.08 -1.69
C SER A 488 16.51 -6.09 -0.60
N SER A 489 15.86 -4.94 -0.55
CA SER A 489 16.06 -3.89 0.47
C SER A 489 14.70 -3.45 1.00
N PHE A 490 14.64 -2.97 2.24
CA PHE A 490 13.44 -2.29 2.75
C PHE A 490 13.35 -0.87 2.22
N GLY A 491 12.13 -0.34 2.06
CA GLY A 491 11.93 0.96 1.46
C GLY A 491 10.48 1.39 1.30
N HIS A 492 10.30 2.47 0.55
CA HIS A 492 9.00 2.98 0.15
C HIS A 492 9.09 3.67 -1.22
N GLY A 493 7.96 3.79 -1.89
CA GLY A 493 7.83 4.45 -3.18
C GLY A 493 7.19 5.84 -3.10
N ILE A 494 7.54 6.71 -4.04
CA ILE A 494 6.92 8.01 -4.28
C ILE A 494 6.54 8.13 -5.76
N LEU A 495 5.25 8.35 -6.02
CA LEU A 495 4.73 8.69 -7.33
C LEU A 495 4.46 10.20 -7.42
N GLU A 496 5.05 10.84 -8.42
CA GLU A 496 4.86 12.26 -8.74
C GLU A 496 4.31 12.42 -10.16
N VAL A 497 2.99 12.50 -10.29
CA VAL A 497 2.34 12.73 -11.59
C VAL A 497 2.54 14.19 -12.01
N LYS A 498 3.21 14.40 -13.16
CA LYS A 498 3.59 15.72 -13.64
C LYS A 498 2.50 16.34 -14.52
N ASN A 499 1.90 15.53 -15.38
CA ASN A 499 0.83 15.92 -16.30
C ASN A 499 0.08 14.67 -16.80
N GLU A 500 -0.79 14.81 -17.79
CA GLU A 500 -1.59 13.73 -18.38
C GLU A 500 -0.80 12.61 -19.10
N THR A 501 0.52 12.75 -19.26
CA THR A 501 1.38 11.76 -19.95
C THR A 501 2.60 11.31 -19.14
N TYR A 502 3.18 12.16 -18.29
CA TYR A 502 4.39 11.86 -17.50
C TYR A 502 4.10 11.74 -16.01
N ALA A 503 4.57 10.65 -15.41
CA ALA A 503 4.67 10.48 -13.96
C ALA A 503 6.07 9.99 -13.60
N LEU A 504 6.67 10.58 -12.57
CA LEU A 504 7.95 10.13 -12.03
C LEU A 504 7.68 9.13 -10.90
N TRP A 505 8.22 7.92 -11.04
CA TRP A 505 8.31 6.95 -9.96
C TRP A 505 9.71 7.01 -9.36
N THR A 506 9.79 7.07 -8.03
CA THR A 506 11.05 6.97 -7.27
C THR A 506 10.85 6.00 -6.12
N TRP A 507 11.69 4.97 -6.02
CA TRP A 507 11.76 4.10 -4.86
C TRP A 507 12.99 4.46 -4.00
N HIS A 508 12.81 4.51 -2.70
CA HIS A 508 13.81 4.90 -1.72
C HIS A 508 14.12 3.75 -0.78
N ARG A 509 15.40 3.42 -0.68
CA ARG A 509 15.91 2.42 0.26
C ARG A 509 16.04 3.00 1.65
N ASN A 510 15.79 2.19 2.66
CA ASN A 510 15.93 2.59 4.06
C ASN A 510 17.38 2.82 4.47
N GLN A 511 18.35 2.10 3.89
CA GLN A 511 19.77 2.23 4.23
C GLN A 511 20.44 3.46 3.62
N ASP A 512 19.84 4.07 2.60
CA ASP A 512 20.39 5.26 1.97
C ASP A 512 20.09 6.52 2.79
N LEU A 513 20.92 7.57 2.63
CA LEU A 513 20.58 8.88 3.16
C LEU A 513 19.30 9.43 2.52
N TYR A 514 18.54 10.21 3.29
CA TYR A 514 17.36 10.92 2.82
C TYR A 514 17.62 11.64 1.48
N ASN A 515 16.70 11.49 0.52
CA ASN A 515 16.72 12.01 -0.86
C ASN A 515 17.50 11.20 -1.91
N ASN A 516 18.18 10.11 -1.56
CA ASN A 516 18.74 9.22 -2.56
C ASN A 516 17.66 8.27 -3.10
N ALA A 517 17.62 8.10 -4.42
CA ALA A 517 16.77 7.13 -5.09
C ALA A 517 17.53 5.80 -5.25
N GLY A 518 16.90 4.69 -4.85
CA GLY A 518 17.38 3.35 -5.19
C GLY A 518 17.05 3.02 -6.65
N ASP A 519 15.84 3.36 -7.08
CA ASP A 519 15.38 3.23 -8.46
C ASP A 519 14.49 4.42 -8.83
N GLN A 520 14.57 4.86 -10.09
CA GLN A 520 13.86 6.04 -10.56
C GLN A 520 13.57 5.97 -12.06
N ILE A 521 12.33 6.25 -12.45
CA ILE A 521 11.90 6.21 -13.85
C ILE A 521 10.74 7.17 -14.13
N TYR A 522 10.75 7.81 -15.30
CA TYR A 522 9.54 8.42 -15.84
C TYR A 522 8.67 7.38 -16.53
N ILE A 523 7.50 7.13 -15.97
CA ILE A 523 6.44 6.37 -16.62
C ILE A 523 5.74 7.33 -17.57
N VAL A 524 5.75 6.98 -18.86
CA VAL A 524 5.10 7.76 -19.92
C VAL A 524 4.01 6.93 -20.55
N ARG A 525 2.77 7.43 -20.49
CA ARG A 525 1.61 6.80 -21.14
C ARG A 525 1.42 7.34 -22.56
N GLN A 526 0.97 6.49 -23.48
CA GLN A 526 0.82 6.81 -24.91
C GLN A 526 -0.65 6.60 -25.36
N PRO A 527 -1.59 7.51 -24.97
CA PRO A 527 -3.03 7.33 -25.25
C PRO A 527 -3.36 7.18 -26.74
N ASP A 528 -2.60 7.82 -27.63
CA ASP A 528 -2.86 7.76 -29.07
C ASP A 528 -2.36 6.45 -29.72
N LYS A 529 -1.48 5.72 -29.03
CA LYS A 529 -0.89 4.46 -29.51
C LYS A 529 -1.65 3.24 -28.97
N CYS A 530 -2.08 3.31 -27.72
CA CYS A 530 -2.71 2.19 -27.02
C CYS A 530 -4.22 2.27 -27.15
N ILE A 531 -4.82 1.35 -27.91
CA ILE A 531 -6.26 1.32 -28.16
C ILE A 531 -6.97 0.88 -26.87
N ILE A 532 -7.74 1.80 -26.29
CA ILE A 532 -8.56 1.57 -25.11
C ILE A 532 -10.01 1.34 -25.55
N GLN A 533 -10.76 0.46 -24.87
CA GLN A 533 -12.19 0.29 -25.17
C GLN A 533 -12.93 1.63 -25.08
N PRO A 534 -13.73 1.99 -26.12
CA PRO A 534 -14.48 3.22 -26.10
C PRO A 534 -15.56 3.19 -25.02
N LYS A 535 -15.79 4.34 -24.38
CA LYS A 535 -16.86 4.56 -23.41
C LYS A 535 -18.17 4.00 -23.96
N VAL A 536 -18.85 3.12 -23.22
CA VAL A 536 -20.23 2.72 -23.55
C VAL A 536 -21.11 3.93 -23.30
N ILE A 537 -21.34 4.75 -24.33
CA ILE A 537 -22.31 5.84 -24.27
C ILE A 537 -23.67 5.19 -24.07
N LYS A 538 -24.23 5.25 -22.85
CA LYS A 538 -25.63 4.93 -22.59
C LYS A 538 -26.48 5.93 -23.38
N SER A 539 -26.85 5.58 -24.61
CA SER A 539 -27.88 6.32 -25.34
C SER A 539 -29.20 6.10 -24.61
N TRP A 540 -29.62 7.08 -23.81
CA TRP A 540 -31.00 7.17 -23.36
C TRP A 540 -31.86 7.48 -24.58
N LYS A 541 -32.29 6.44 -25.31
CA LYS A 541 -33.47 6.58 -26.17
C LYS A 541 -34.66 6.76 -25.24
N LEU A 542 -35.14 7.99 -25.10
CA LEU A 542 -36.50 8.25 -24.65
C LEU A 542 -37.44 7.49 -25.59
N VAL A 543 -37.91 6.33 -25.14
CA VAL A 543 -39.10 5.71 -25.72
C VAL A 543 -40.28 6.48 -25.15
N PHE A 544 -40.73 7.49 -25.88
CA PHE A 544 -42.07 8.03 -25.70
C PHE A 544 -43.06 6.91 -26.06
N PHE A 545 -43.71 6.32 -25.06
CA PHE A 545 -44.98 5.64 -25.30
C PHE A 545 -46.04 6.73 -25.51
N ARG A 546 -46.65 6.73 -26.70
CA ARG A 546 -47.95 7.35 -26.97
C ARG A 546 -49.04 6.30 -26.77
#